data_AF-M1EJE6-F1
#
_entry.id   AF-M1EJE6-F1
#
_cell.length_a   1.000
_cell.length_b   1.000
_cell.length_c   1.000
_cell.angle_alpha   90.00
_cell.angle_beta   90.00
_cell.angle_gamma   90.00
#
_symmetry.space_group_name_H-M   'P 1'
#
loop_
_entity.id
_entity.type
_entity.pdbx_description
1 polymer ?
#
loop_
_entity_poly.entity_id
_entity_poly.type
_entity_poly.pdbx_seq_one_letter_code
_entity_poly.pdbx_strand_id
1 'polypeptide(L)'
;MNRFFGKAKPKAPPPSLTDCIGTVDSRAESIDKKISRLDAELVKYKDQIKKMREGPAKNMVKQKALRVLKQKRMYEQQRDNLAQQSFNMEQANYTIQSLKDTKTTVDAMKLGVKEMKKAYKQVKIDQI
;
A
#
# COMPACT_ATOMS: atom_id res chain seq x y z
N MET A 1 -44.57 21.30 -14.16
CA MET A 1 -43.54 21.43 -13.10
C MET A 1 -42.72 20.14 -13.08
N ASN A 2 -41.75 20.01 -14.00
CA ASN A 2 -40.93 18.80 -14.14
C ASN A 2 -39.49 19.10 -13.73
N ARG A 3 -38.99 18.32 -12.77
CA ARG A 3 -37.76 18.52 -12.01
C ARG A 3 -36.52 18.42 -12.91
N PHE A 4 -35.91 19.57 -13.19
CA PHE A 4 -34.64 19.75 -13.91
C PHE A 4 -33.39 19.69 -13.02
N PHE A 5 -33.46 19.12 -11.80
CA PHE A 5 -32.32 19.10 -10.88
C PHE A 5 -31.88 17.69 -10.48
N GLY A 6 -30.63 17.37 -10.84
CA GLY A 6 -29.76 16.47 -10.08
C GLY A 6 -29.95 14.98 -10.36
N LYS A 7 -29.37 14.46 -11.44
CA LYS A 7 -28.90 13.07 -11.43
C LYS A 7 -27.83 12.99 -10.34
N ALA A 8 -28.08 12.19 -9.30
CA ALA A 8 -27.05 11.87 -8.32
C ALA A 8 -25.84 11.33 -9.07
N LYS A 9 -24.65 11.91 -8.84
CA LYS A 9 -23.40 11.33 -9.37
C LYS A 9 -23.38 9.85 -8.98
N PRO A 10 -23.06 8.93 -9.90
CA PRO A 10 -22.92 7.52 -9.54
C PRO A 10 -21.99 7.44 -8.34
N LYS A 11 -22.48 6.86 -7.22
CA LYS A 11 -21.68 6.68 -6.01
C LYS A 11 -20.41 5.96 -6.43
N ALA A 12 -19.28 6.65 -6.37
CA ALA A 12 -17.99 6.01 -6.59
C ALA A 12 -17.93 4.78 -5.67
N PRO A 13 -17.43 3.63 -6.18
CA PRO A 13 -17.28 2.47 -5.33
C PRO A 13 -16.49 2.87 -4.08
N PRO A 14 -16.89 2.37 -2.89
CA PRO A 14 -16.16 2.66 -1.68
C PRO A 14 -14.68 2.32 -1.89
N PRO A 15 -13.74 3.14 -1.36
CA PRO A 15 -12.33 2.94 -1.59
C PRO A 15 -11.92 1.52 -1.21
N SER A 16 -11.33 0.79 -2.14
CA SER A 16 -10.81 -0.54 -1.86
C SER A 16 -9.47 -0.44 -1.14
N LEU A 17 -9.13 -1.43 -0.32
CA LEU A 17 -7.78 -1.49 0.28
C LEU A 17 -6.70 -1.51 -0.80
N THR A 18 -6.98 -2.12 -1.96
CA THR A 18 -6.07 -2.15 -3.12
C THR A 18 -5.79 -0.75 -3.67
N ASP A 19 -6.80 0.12 -3.79
CA ASP A 19 -6.61 1.50 -4.25
C ASP A 19 -5.81 2.33 -3.23
N CYS A 20 -6.04 2.08 -1.94
CA CYS A 20 -5.29 2.71 -0.86
C CYS A 20 -3.82 2.28 -0.85
N ILE A 21 -3.53 0.99 -1.06
CA ILE A 21 -2.17 0.45 -1.21
C ILE A 21 -1.45 1.15 -2.37
N GLY A 22 -2.04 1.15 -3.56
CA GLY A 22 -1.44 1.82 -4.72
C GLY A 22 -1.19 3.31 -4.52
N THR A 23 -2.06 4.00 -3.78
CA THR A 23 -1.84 5.41 -3.41
C THR A 23 -0.63 5.59 -2.50
N VAL A 24 -0.50 4.74 -1.46
CA VAL A 24 0.64 4.77 -0.52
C VAL A 24 1.94 4.44 -1.24
N ASP A 25 1.94 3.45 -2.12
CA ASP A 25 3.12 3.08 -2.90
C ASP A 25 3.58 4.22 -3.81
N SER A 26 2.66 4.90 -4.51
CA SER A 26 3.03 6.06 -5.35
C SER A 26 3.66 7.21 -4.54
N ARG A 27 3.23 7.38 -3.27
CA ARG A 27 3.81 8.36 -2.35
C ARG A 27 5.20 7.91 -1.91
N ALA A 28 5.39 6.63 -1.61
CA ALA A 28 6.69 6.06 -1.29
C ALA A 28 7.69 6.27 -2.44
N GLU A 29 7.30 5.96 -3.69
CA GLU A 29 8.14 6.19 -4.88
C GLU A 29 8.50 7.68 -5.06
N SER A 30 7.57 8.58 -4.78
CA SER A 30 7.80 10.02 -4.84
C SER A 30 8.82 10.48 -3.80
N ILE A 31 8.84 9.85 -2.63
CA ILE A 31 9.85 10.07 -1.59
C ILE A 31 11.18 9.47 -2.00
N ASP A 32 11.21 8.27 -2.54
CA ASP A 32 12.44 7.63 -3.05
C ASP A 32 13.14 8.50 -4.10
N LYS A 33 12.38 9.09 -5.04
CA LYS A 33 12.92 10.05 -6.00
C LYS A 33 13.57 11.27 -5.34
N LYS A 34 13.05 11.76 -4.20
CA LYS A 34 13.67 12.85 -3.44
C LYS A 34 14.94 12.38 -2.74
N ILE A 35 14.92 11.19 -2.15
CA ILE A 35 16.08 10.57 -1.51
C ILE A 35 17.22 10.42 -2.53
N SER A 36 16.96 9.88 -3.72
CA SER A 36 17.98 9.70 -4.76
C SER A 36 18.62 11.02 -5.21
N ARG A 37 17.83 12.12 -5.28
CA ARG A 37 18.36 13.46 -5.60
C ARG A 37 19.30 13.96 -4.50
N LEU A 38 18.93 13.79 -3.23
CA LEU A 38 19.76 14.17 -2.08
C LEU A 38 21.04 13.33 -2.00
N ASP A 39 20.96 12.03 -2.31
CA ASP A 39 22.13 11.15 -2.40
C ASP A 39 23.11 11.60 -3.48
N ALA A 40 22.62 11.93 -4.67
CA ALA A 40 23.46 12.46 -5.73
C ALA A 40 24.15 13.77 -5.32
N GLU A 41 23.47 14.62 -4.55
CA GLU A 41 24.07 15.84 -4.01
C GLU A 41 25.13 15.54 -2.93
N LEU A 42 24.89 14.58 -2.04
CA LEU A 42 25.85 14.14 -1.02
C LEU A 42 27.13 13.57 -1.63
N VAL A 43 27.02 12.82 -2.73
CA VAL A 43 28.20 12.32 -3.48
C VAL A 43 29.05 13.48 -3.98
N LYS A 44 28.42 14.51 -4.57
CA LYS A 44 29.14 15.71 -5.03
C LYS A 44 29.86 16.43 -3.88
N TYR A 45 29.20 16.60 -2.73
CA TYR A 45 29.86 17.19 -1.56
C TYR A 45 31.00 16.34 -1.04
N LYS A 46 30.85 15.01 -0.99
CA LYS A 46 31.90 14.08 -0.58
C LYS A 46 33.15 14.23 -1.46
N ASP A 47 32.97 14.25 -2.78
CA ASP A 47 34.06 14.41 -3.74
C ASP A 47 34.73 15.78 -3.65
N GLN A 48 33.93 16.84 -3.44
CA GLN A 48 34.44 18.18 -3.21
C GLN A 48 35.30 18.24 -1.94
N ILE A 49 34.80 17.73 -0.80
CA ILE A 49 35.51 17.70 0.48
C ILE A 49 36.82 16.92 0.37
N LYS A 50 36.84 15.80 -0.37
CA LYS A 50 38.04 14.99 -0.58
C LYS A 50 39.17 15.76 -1.27
N LYS A 51 38.83 16.69 -2.17
CA LYS A 51 39.79 17.50 -2.93
C LYS A 51 40.22 18.78 -2.20
N MET A 52 39.56 19.13 -1.10
CA MET A 52 39.84 20.37 -0.35
C MET A 52 40.86 20.15 0.76
N ARG A 53 41.77 21.13 0.92
CA ARG A 53 42.64 21.25 2.10
C ARG A 53 41.80 21.56 3.35
N GLU A 54 42.28 21.15 4.51
CA GLU A 54 41.63 21.52 5.77
C GLU A 54 41.61 23.04 5.95
N GLY A 55 40.48 23.56 6.43
CA GLY A 55 40.28 24.99 6.64
C GLY A 55 38.82 25.43 6.59
N PRO A 56 38.56 26.74 6.76
CA PRO A 56 37.21 27.30 6.84
C PRO A 56 36.32 26.94 5.64
N ALA A 57 36.88 26.97 4.43
CA ALA A 57 36.16 26.60 3.21
C ALA A 57 35.66 25.14 3.24
N LYS A 58 36.50 24.19 3.66
CA LYS A 58 36.12 22.78 3.77
C LYS A 58 35.06 22.56 4.85
N ASN A 59 35.14 23.30 5.95
CA ASN A 59 34.14 23.24 7.03
C ASN A 59 32.77 23.75 6.57
N MET A 60 32.71 24.79 5.74
CA MET A 60 31.44 25.25 5.15
C MET A 60 30.80 24.17 4.25
N VAL A 61 31.59 23.47 3.44
CA VAL A 61 31.09 22.38 2.58
C VAL A 61 30.63 21.19 3.44
N LYS A 62 31.37 20.82 4.49
CA LYS A 62 30.93 19.81 5.48
C LYS A 62 29.59 20.19 6.11
N GLN A 63 29.39 21.44 6.50
CA GLN A 63 28.11 21.90 7.06
C GLN A 63 26.95 21.81 6.05
N LYS A 64 27.18 22.17 4.78
CA LYS A 64 26.17 21.99 3.72
C LYS A 64 25.81 20.52 3.55
N ALA A 65 26.81 19.64 3.45
CA ALA A 65 26.61 18.20 3.37
C ALA A 65 25.81 17.64 4.55
N LEU A 66 26.09 18.11 5.78
CA LEU A 66 25.34 17.72 6.98
C LEU A 66 23.87 18.13 6.92
N ARG A 67 23.53 19.29 6.35
CA ARG A 67 22.13 19.70 6.17
C ARG A 67 21.39 18.79 5.18
N VAL A 68 22.03 18.49 4.05
CA VAL A 68 21.47 17.56 3.05
C VAL A 68 21.31 16.16 3.64
N LEU A 69 22.27 15.68 4.42
CA LEU A 69 22.20 14.39 5.10
C LEU A 69 21.03 14.32 6.09
N LYS A 70 20.80 15.39 6.88
CA LYS A 70 19.65 15.46 7.79
C LYS A 70 18.33 15.43 7.01
N GLN A 71 18.24 16.16 5.90
CA GLN A 71 17.05 16.16 5.05
C GLN A 71 16.80 14.78 4.43
N LYS A 72 17.87 14.09 3.99
CA LYS A 72 17.78 12.73 3.47
C LYS A 72 17.22 11.77 4.52
N ARG A 73 17.77 11.76 5.74
CA ARG A 73 17.29 10.92 6.84
C ARG A 73 15.83 11.15 7.19
N MET A 74 15.37 12.40 7.13
CA MET A 74 13.95 12.71 7.34
C MET A 74 13.07 12.04 6.27
N TYR A 75 13.48 12.07 5.01
CA TYR A 75 12.74 11.39 3.93
C TYR A 75 12.83 9.87 4.03
N GLU A 76 13.99 9.31 4.38
CA GLU A 76 14.14 7.86 4.65
C GLU A 76 13.14 7.40 5.73
N GLN A 77 13.04 8.14 6.84
CA GLN A 77 12.06 7.83 7.89
C GLN A 77 10.61 7.91 7.39
N GLN A 78 10.27 8.92 6.57
CA GLN A 78 8.94 9.03 5.98
C GLN A 78 8.63 7.85 5.04
N ARG A 79 9.61 7.42 4.25
CA ARG A 79 9.50 6.25 3.36
C ARG A 79 9.25 4.99 4.18
N ASP A 80 10.03 4.77 5.24
CA ASP A 80 9.90 3.58 6.09
C ASP A 80 8.51 3.52 6.76
N ASN A 81 7.98 4.66 7.21
CA ASN A 81 6.62 4.74 7.75
C ASN A 81 5.55 4.38 6.72
N LEU A 82 5.70 4.84 5.46
CA LEU A 82 4.79 4.48 4.38
C LEU A 82 4.90 3.00 4.00
N ALA A 83 6.10 2.45 3.97
CA ALA A 83 6.32 1.02 3.72
C ALA A 83 5.63 0.16 4.79
N GLN A 84 5.73 0.53 6.07
CA GLN A 84 5.01 -0.15 7.14
C GLN A 84 3.48 -0.03 6.98
N GLN A 85 2.99 1.14 6.57
CA GLN A 85 1.57 1.34 6.29
C GLN A 85 1.10 0.45 5.13
N SER A 86 1.85 0.39 4.04
CA SER A 86 1.55 -0.46 2.88
C SER A 86 1.50 -1.93 3.28
N PHE A 87 2.51 -2.41 4.01
CA PHE A 87 2.54 -3.78 4.52
C PHE A 87 1.34 -4.13 5.40
N ASN A 88 0.98 -3.25 6.34
CA ASN A 88 -0.19 -3.48 7.20
C ASN A 88 -1.50 -3.57 6.39
N MET A 89 -1.63 -2.76 5.33
CA MET A 89 -2.78 -2.80 4.43
C MET A 89 -2.78 -4.07 3.57
N GLU A 90 -1.63 -4.53 3.08
CA GLU A 90 -1.50 -5.79 2.35
C GLU A 90 -1.91 -6.99 3.20
N GLN A 91 -1.48 -7.03 4.47
CA GLN A 91 -1.88 -8.07 5.43
C GLN A 91 -3.41 -8.05 5.67
N ALA A 92 -4.00 -6.86 5.82
CA ALA A 92 -5.45 -6.73 5.94
C ALA A 92 -6.17 -7.17 4.66
N ASN A 93 -5.65 -6.82 3.49
CA ASN A 93 -6.22 -7.20 2.20
C ASN A 93 -6.18 -8.73 2.00
N TYR A 94 -5.07 -9.38 2.36
CA TYR A 94 -4.95 -10.84 2.35
C TYR A 94 -5.96 -11.50 3.29
N THR A 95 -6.11 -10.98 4.51
CA THR A 95 -7.09 -11.48 5.49
C THR A 95 -8.51 -11.38 4.95
N ILE A 96 -8.88 -10.24 4.34
CA ILE A 96 -10.19 -10.05 3.72
C ILE A 96 -10.40 -11.05 2.58
N GLN A 97 -9.38 -11.32 1.77
CA GLN A 97 -9.50 -12.29 0.69
C GLN A 97 -9.73 -13.70 1.23
N SER A 98 -8.97 -14.13 2.23
CA SER A 98 -9.17 -15.42 2.90
C SER A 98 -10.58 -15.56 3.52
N LEU A 99 -11.11 -14.48 4.11
CA LEU A 99 -12.48 -14.46 4.62
C LEU A 99 -13.54 -14.58 3.51
N LYS A 100 -13.32 -13.96 2.34
CA LYS A 100 -14.20 -14.12 1.17
C LYS A 100 -14.18 -15.56 0.65
N ASP A 101 -13.01 -16.18 0.58
CA ASP A 101 -12.86 -17.56 0.12
C ASP A 101 -13.52 -18.55 1.09
N THR A 102 -13.35 -18.31 2.40
CA THR A 102 -14.02 -19.07 3.46
C THR A 102 -15.54 -18.96 3.35
N LYS A 103 -16.06 -17.74 3.16
CA LYS A 103 -17.50 -17.51 2.97
C LYS A 103 -18.02 -18.27 1.75
N THR A 104 -17.33 -18.18 0.62
CA THR A 104 -17.69 -18.89 -0.63
C THR A 104 -17.75 -20.40 -0.41
N THR A 105 -16.77 -20.96 0.31
CA THR A 105 -16.73 -22.39 0.67
C THR A 105 -17.93 -22.78 1.55
N VAL A 106 -18.21 -21.99 2.58
CA VAL A 106 -19.36 -22.25 3.48
C VAL A 106 -20.69 -22.17 2.72
N ASP A 107 -20.84 -21.21 1.80
CA ASP A 107 -22.04 -21.07 0.99
C ASP A 107 -22.21 -22.26 0.03
N ALA A 108 -21.12 -22.75 -0.59
CA ALA A 108 -21.12 -23.97 -1.39
C ALA A 108 -21.50 -25.22 -0.57
N MET A 109 -20.97 -25.37 0.64
CA MET A 109 -21.33 -26.47 1.54
C MET A 109 -22.82 -26.43 1.92
N LYS A 110 -23.38 -25.24 2.21
CA LYS A 110 -24.81 -25.10 2.51
C LYS A 110 -25.68 -25.54 1.34
N LEU A 111 -25.29 -25.20 0.12
CA LEU A 111 -25.97 -25.63 -1.09
C LEU A 111 -25.89 -27.15 -1.26
N GLY A 112 -24.70 -27.75 -1.14
CA GLY A 112 -24.50 -29.19 -1.22
C GLY A 112 -25.30 -29.97 -0.18
N VAL A 113 -25.32 -29.51 1.08
CA VAL A 113 -26.15 -30.11 2.15
C VAL A 113 -27.65 -30.05 1.81
N LYS A 114 -28.12 -28.95 1.21
CA LYS A 114 -29.52 -28.81 0.79
C LYS A 114 -29.87 -29.80 -0.32
N GLU A 115 -28.96 -30.03 -1.27
CA GLU A 115 -29.13 -31.01 -2.35
C GLU A 115 -29.10 -32.45 -1.83
N MET A 116 -28.13 -32.78 -0.96
CA MET A 116 -28.07 -34.09 -0.30
C MET A 116 -29.35 -34.42 0.46
N LYS A 117 -29.92 -33.45 1.20
CA LYS A 117 -31.19 -33.63 1.91
C LYS A 117 -32.37 -33.89 0.95
N LYS A 118 -32.37 -33.29 -0.24
CA LYS A 118 -33.39 -33.56 -1.26
C LYS A 118 -33.24 -34.97 -1.85
N ALA A 119 -32.02 -35.35 -2.22
CA ALA A 119 -31.72 -36.67 -2.76
C ALA A 119 -32.06 -37.78 -1.76
N TYR A 120 -31.71 -37.60 -0.49
CA TYR A 120 -32.02 -38.57 0.57
C TYR A 120 -33.53 -38.84 0.71
N LYS A 121 -34.37 -37.80 0.58
CA LYS A 121 -35.84 -37.97 0.58
C LYS A 121 -36.38 -38.71 -0.65
N GLN A 122 -35.63 -38.73 -1.75
CA GLN A 122 -36.01 -39.45 -2.97
C GLN A 122 -35.59 -40.93 -2.93
N VAL A 123 -34.68 -41.30 -2.02
CA VAL A 123 -34.35 -42.71 -1.77
C VAL A 123 -35.55 -43.36 -1.07
N LYS A 124 -36.32 -44.15 -1.82
CA LYS A 124 -37.42 -44.95 -1.27
C LYS A 124 -36.83 -46.08 -0.43
N ILE A 125 -36.94 -45.95 0.89
CA ILE A 125 -36.55 -47.00 1.84
C ILE A 125 -37.44 -48.25 1.67
N ASP A 126 -38.64 -48.10 1.09
CA ASP A 126 -39.59 -49.18 0.82
C ASP A 126 -39.16 -50.17 -0.30
N GLN A 127 -37.98 -49.99 -0.91
CA GLN A 127 -37.45 -50.88 -1.97
C GLN A 127 -36.27 -51.75 -1.51
N ILE A 128 -36.02 -51.82 -0.20
CA ILE A 128 -35.04 -52.72 0.44
C ILE A 128 -35.78 -53.83 1.18
#